data_AF-A0A357CSB5-F1
#
_entry.id   AF-A0A357CSB5-F1
#
_cell.length_a   1.000
_cell.length_b   1.000
_cell.length_c   1.000
_cell.angle_alpha   90.00
_cell.angle_beta   90.00
_cell.angle_gamma   90.00
#
_symmetry.space_group_name_H-M   'P 1'
#
loop_
_entity.id
_entity.type
_entity.pdbx_description
1 polymer ?
#
loop_
_entity_poly.entity_id
_entity_poly.type
_entity_poly.pdbx_seq_one_letter_code
_entity_poly.pdbx_strand_id
1 'polypeptide(L)' 'IEDNGVGIEPAVLTALRQGQFSNEKTEYGGFAIHNVKERLDLYYPGCYQLTINSQLGEGTQAQIVIPAGEKGVMACTNL' A
#
# COMPACT_ATOMS: atom_id res chain seq x y z
N ILE A 1 7.07 -3.82 -6.85
CA ILE A 1 7.09 -2.77 -7.89
C ILE A 1 8.04 -1.71 -7.40
N GLU A 2 8.92 -1.20 -8.26
CA GLU A 2 9.99 -0.27 -7.89
C GLU A 2 10.06 0.86 -8.89
N ASP A 3 10.33 2.07 -8.39
CA ASP A 3 10.65 3.26 -9.17
C ASP A 3 11.86 3.98 -8.56
N ASN A 4 12.55 4.75 -9.39
CA ASN A 4 13.70 5.60 -9.05
C ASN A 4 13.31 7.08 -9.06
N GLY A 5 12.07 7.40 -8.71
CA GLY A 5 11.57 8.77 -8.63
C GLY A 5 12.09 9.51 -7.40
N VAL A 6 11.41 10.60 -7.03
CA VAL A 6 11.82 11.47 -5.92
C VAL A 6 11.68 10.84 -4.54
N GLY A 7 11.06 9.67 -4.42
CA GLY A 7 10.75 9.03 -3.14
C GLY A 7 9.68 9.75 -2.33
N ILE A 8 9.51 9.33 -1.08
CA ILE A 8 8.47 9.80 -0.15
C ILE A 8 9.14 10.49 1.04
N GLU A 9 8.62 11.66 1.41
CA GLU A 9 9.03 12.37 2.62
C GLU A 9 8.91 11.49 3.87
N PRO A 10 9.91 11.45 4.79
CA PRO A 10 9.92 10.52 5.92
C PRO A 10 8.69 10.63 6.83
N ALA A 11 8.14 11.83 7.01
CA ALA A 11 6.93 12.05 7.79
C ALA A 11 5.71 11.36 7.16
N VAL A 12 5.56 11.49 5.84
CA VAL A 12 4.50 10.84 5.06
C VAL A 12 4.69 9.32 5.09
N LEU A 13 5.93 8.83 4.90
CA LEU A 13 6.23 7.40 4.97
C LEU A 13 5.91 6.81 6.36
N THR A 14 6.18 7.55 7.43
CA THR A 14 5.84 7.16 8.80
C THR A 14 4.32 7.04 8.99
N ALA A 15 3.55 8.01 8.51
CA ALA A 15 2.09 7.97 8.55
C ALA A 15 1.54 6.75 7.78
N LEU A 16 2.04 6.51 6.56
CA LEU A 16 1.67 5.33 5.77
C LEU A 16 1.95 4.01 6.48
N ARG A 17 3.11 3.90 7.16
CA ARG A 17 3.48 2.70 7.95
C ARG A 17 2.59 2.50 9.18
N GLN A 18 2.04 3.58 9.73
CA GLN A 18 1.08 3.54 10.84
C GLN A 18 -0.36 3.26 10.36
N GLY A 19 -0.55 3.00 9.06
CA GLY A 19 -1.86 2.76 8.48
C GLY A 19 -2.69 4.03 8.30
N GLN A 20 -2.08 5.21 8.41
CA GLN A 20 -2.73 6.49 8.18
C GLN A 20 -2.72 6.80 6.69
N PHE A 21 -3.66 6.18 5.98
CA PHE A 21 -3.91 6.47 4.57
C PHE A 21 -4.90 7.63 4.49
N SER A 22 -4.41 8.85 4.27
CA SER A 22 -5.28 10.03 4.16
C SER A 22 -5.92 10.14 2.77
N ASN A 23 -7.16 10.60 2.75
CA ASN A 23 -7.88 11.02 1.53
C ASN A 23 -7.59 12.49 1.21
N GLU A 24 -6.77 13.13 2.04
CA GLU A 24 -6.37 14.51 1.85
C GLU A 24 -5.26 14.56 0.81
N LYS A 25 -5.45 15.43 -0.17
CA LYS A 25 -4.49 15.68 -1.23
C LYS A 25 -3.26 16.33 -0.60
N THR A 26 -2.21 15.57 -0.33
CA THR A 26 -0.89 16.15 -0.05
C THR A 26 -0.21 16.52 -1.35
N GLU A 27 0.78 17.42 -1.28
CA GLU A 27 1.60 17.85 -2.42
C GLU A 27 2.31 16.66 -3.12
N TYR A 28 2.45 15.54 -2.41
CA TYR A 28 3.12 14.30 -2.85
C TYR A 28 2.15 13.17 -3.23
N GLY A 29 0.85 13.44 -3.29
CA GLY A 29 -0.18 12.42 -3.49
C GLY A 29 -0.78 11.89 -2.19
N GLY A 30 -1.58 10.83 -2.26
CA GLY A 30 -2.30 10.26 -1.11
C GLY A 30 -3.43 9.33 -1.54
N PHE A 31 -4.15 9.74 -2.60
CA PHE A 31 -5.25 8.94 -3.15
C PHE A 31 -4.82 7.58 -3.70
N ALA A 32 -3.64 7.46 -4.31
CA ALA A 32 -3.24 6.22 -4.97
C ALA A 32 -3.09 5.06 -3.99
N ILE A 33 -2.35 5.26 -2.89
CA ILE A 33 -2.13 4.21 -1.88
C ILE A 33 -3.43 3.94 -1.11
N HIS A 34 -4.19 4.99 -0.78
CA HIS A 34 -5.50 4.84 -0.15
C HIS A 34 -6.46 3.97 -1.01
N ASN A 35 -6.59 4.26 -2.30
CA ASN A 35 -7.44 3.49 -3.20
C ASN A 35 -6.96 2.04 -3.36
N VAL A 36 -5.64 1.80 -3.33
CA VAL A 36 -5.09 0.43 -3.33
C VAL A 36 -5.45 -0.29 -2.04
N LYS A 37 -5.29 0.36 -0.89
CA LYS A 37 -5.68 -0.16 0.44
C LYS A 37 -7.16 -0.54 0.48
N GLU A 38 -8.06 0.35 0.06
CA GLU A 38 -9.51 0.08 0.02
C GLU A 38 -9.86 -1.12 -0.86
N ARG A 39 -9.21 -1.25 -2.03
CA ARG A 39 -9.43 -2.41 -2.91
C ARG A 39 -8.91 -3.70 -2.26
N LEU A 40 -7.75 -3.64 -1.63
CA LEU A 40 -7.21 -4.80 -0.91
C LEU A 40 -8.13 -5.21 0.25
N ASP A 41 -8.68 -4.26 0.99
CA ASP A 41 -9.68 -4.52 2.05
C ASP A 41 -10.96 -5.18 1.49
N LEU A 42 -11.41 -4.75 0.31
CA LEU A 42 -12.60 -5.31 -0.35
C LEU A 42 -12.40 -6.74 -0.87
N TYR A 43 -11.28 -6.99 -1.55
CA TYR A 43 -11.03 -8.27 -2.23
C TYR A 43 -10.34 -9.32 -1.34
N TYR A 44 -9.57 -8.86 -0.35
CA TYR A 44 -8.72 -9.69 0.51
C TYR A 44 -8.84 -9.26 1.98
N PRO A 45 -10.05 -9.21 2.56
CA PRO A 45 -10.23 -8.71 3.93
C PRO A 45 -9.37 -9.51 4.93
N GLY A 46 -8.41 -8.83 5.58
CA GLY A 46 -7.56 -9.41 6.62
C GLY A 46 -6.47 -10.39 6.15
N CYS A 47 -6.25 -10.54 4.85
CA CYS A 47 -5.39 -11.60 4.28
C CYS A 47 -4.42 -11.10 3.20
N TYR A 48 -4.12 -9.79 3.20
CA TYR A 48 -3.06 -9.23 2.38
C TYR A 48 -2.01 -8.52 3.24
N GLN A 49 -0.83 -8.29 2.67
CA GLN A 49 0.18 -7.39 3.23
C GLN A 49 0.49 -6.31 2.19
N LEU A 50 0.59 -5.07 2.64
CA LEU A 50 1.04 -3.93 1.84
C LEU A 50 2.23 -3.28 2.56
N THR A 51 3.39 -3.32 1.92
CA THR A 51 4.64 -2.75 2.44
C THR A 51 5.14 -1.68 1.49
N ILE A 52 5.54 -0.53 2.05
CA ILE A 52 6.12 0.58 1.29
C ILE A 52 7.47 0.92 1.91
N ASN A 53 8.51 0.78 1.08
CA ASN A 53 9.87 1.20 1.38
C ASN A 53 10.22 2.34 0.43
N SER A 54 10.67 3.46 0.95
CA SER A 54 11.05 4.61 0.12
C SER A 54 12.13 5.40 0.82
N GLN A 55 12.97 6.04 0.01
CA GLN A 55 13.95 7.00 0.47
C GLN A 55 13.86 8.25 -0.40
N LEU A 56 13.78 9.41 0.25
CA LEU A 56 13.70 10.70 -0.42
C LEU A 56 14.96 10.91 -1.28
N GLY A 57 14.74 11.21 -2.55
CA GLY A 57 15.77 11.37 -3.57
C GLY A 57 16.25 10.07 -4.24
N GLU A 58 15.81 8.89 -3.80
CA GLU A 58 16.25 7.60 -4.37
C GLU A 58 15.13 6.81 -5.04
N GLY A 59 13.88 6.93 -4.56
CA GLY A 59 12.72 6.28 -5.16
C GLY A 59 11.84 5.52 -4.17
N THR A 60 10.99 4.64 -4.69
CA THR A 60 10.01 3.88 -3.91
C THR A 60 9.89 2.43 -4.38
N GLN A 61 9.78 1.52 -3.41
CA GLN A 61 9.40 0.12 -3.58
C GLN A 61 8.06 -0.12 -2.87
N ALA A 62 7.06 -0.57 -3.63
CA ALA A 62 5.80 -1.06 -3.11
C ALA A 62 5.70 -2.58 -3.29
N GLN A 63 5.37 -3.29 -2.22
CA GLN A 63 5.16 -4.73 -2.20
C GLN A 63 3.74 -5.05 -1.71
N ILE A 64 3.04 -5.90 -2.46
CA ILE A 64 1.73 -6.43 -2.10
C ILE A 64 1.85 -7.95 -2.08
N VAL A 65 1.44 -8.57 -0.98
CA VAL A 65 1.30 -10.03 -0.84
C VAL A 65 -0.17 -10.33 -0.67
N ILE A 66 -0.70 -11.22 -1.52
CA ILE A 66 -2.09 -11.67 -1.52
C ILE A 66 -2.13 -13.20 -1.69
N PRO A 67 -3.22 -13.87 -1.32
CA PRO A 67 -3.38 -15.30 -1.55
C PRO A 67 -3.35 -15.64 -3.05
N ALA A 68 -2.82 -16.80 -3.40
CA ALA A 68 -2.82 -17.31 -4.76
C ALA A 68 -4.17 -17.98 -5.10
N GLY A 69 -4.77 -17.63 -6.25
CA GLY A 69 -6.02 -18.23 -6.76
C GLY A 69 -7.13 -17.22 -7.06
N GLU A 70 -8.13 -17.62 -7.86
CA GLU A 70 -9.13 -16.70 -8.45
C GLU A 70 -10.18 -16.11 -7.48
N LYS A 71 -10.28 -16.64 -6.25
CA LYS A 71 -11.32 -16.20 -5.30
C LYS A 71 -10.70 -15.56 -4.06
N GLY A 72 -10.36 -14.28 -4.13
CA GLY A 72 -9.77 -13.51 -3.03
C GLY A 72 -10.44 -13.79 -1.67
N VAL A 73 -11.77 -13.64 -1.58
CA VAL A 73 -12.51 -13.86 -0.32
C VAL A 73 -12.53 -15.33 0.14
N MET A 74 -12.64 -16.30 -0.78
CA MET A 74 -12.64 -17.73 -0.42
C MET A 74 -11.24 -18.27 -0.11
N ALA A 75 -10.19 -17.60 -0.59
CA ALA A 75 -8.81 -17.94 -0.25
C ALA A 75 -8.44 -17.50 1.18
N CYS A 76 -9.10 -16.45 1.69
CA CYS A 76 -8.82 -15.89 3.02
C CYS A 76 -9.51 -16.63 4.17
N THR A 77 -10.47 -17.50 3.87
CA THR A 77 -11.25 -18.26 4.86
C THR A 77 -10.69 -19.65 5.18
N ASN A 78 -9.58 -20.05 4.54
CA ASN A 78 -8.92 -21.35 4.74
C ASN A 78 -7.55 -21.23 5.46
N LEU A 79 -7.30 -20.14 6.20
CA LEU A 79 -6.11 -19.93 7.03
C LEU A 79 -6.47 -19.96 8.52
#